data_AF-A0A668W154-F1
#
_entry.id   AF-A0A668W154-F1
#
_cell.length_a   1.000
_cell.length_b   1.000
_cell.length_c   1.000
_cell.angle_alpha   90.00
_cell.angle_beta   90.00
_cell.angle_gamma   90.00
#
_symmetry.space_group_name_H-M   'P 1'
#
loop_
_entity.id
_entity.type
_entity.pdbx_description
1 polymer ?
#
loop_
_entity_poly.entity_id
_entity_poly.type
_entity_poly.pdbx_seq_one_letter_code
_entity_poly.pdbx_strand_id
1 'polypeptide(L)'
;MPMKGRFPIRRTLEYLQKGDIIFKNRVKIMTVNYNTHGELSDGARKFVFFNIPQIQYKNPWVQIMMFKNMTPSSFLKFYLDDGEQVMVDVEGKDHKQIAQHVKKILGKSEEVLQAEALAKMQASNPANFGPKKYCLRECICEVEGQVPCPGTTPLPKEMTGKYKAQMAASQE
;
A
#
# COMPACT_ATOMS: atom_id res chain seq x y z
N MET A 1 11.54 -27.06 3.97
CA MET A 1 12.88 -26.56 4.37
C MET A 1 12.71 -25.25 5.11
N PRO A 2 13.44 -24.99 6.21
CA PRO A 2 13.38 -23.70 6.90
C PRO A 2 13.93 -22.58 6.01
N MET A 3 13.39 -21.38 6.15
CA MET A 3 13.86 -20.21 5.41
C MET A 3 15.32 -19.88 5.77
N LYS A 4 16.19 -19.73 4.76
CA LYS A 4 17.61 -19.37 4.96
C LYS A 4 17.77 -17.94 5.49
N GLY A 5 18.77 -17.76 6.36
CA GLY A 5 19.23 -16.46 6.88
C GLY A 5 18.87 -16.19 8.33
N ARG A 6 19.67 -15.37 9.01
CA ARG A 6 19.39 -14.91 10.38
C ARG A 6 18.20 -13.94 10.36
N PHE A 7 17.20 -14.19 11.22
CA PHE A 7 15.92 -13.47 11.24
C PHE A 7 15.14 -13.54 9.91
N PRO A 8 14.67 -14.74 9.50
CA PRO A 8 13.92 -14.92 8.25
C PRO A 8 12.56 -14.21 8.25
N ILE A 9 12.01 -13.91 9.44
CA ILE A 9 10.77 -13.14 9.61
C ILE A 9 10.77 -11.81 8.86
N ARG A 10 11.93 -11.18 8.67
CA ARG A 10 12.04 -9.91 7.94
C ARG A 10 11.68 -10.00 6.46
N ARG A 11 11.61 -11.22 5.92
CA ARG A 11 11.28 -11.51 4.53
C ARG A 11 9.80 -11.90 4.35
N THR A 12 8.95 -11.75 5.37
CA THR A 12 7.52 -12.00 5.26
C THR A 12 6.77 -10.73 4.85
N LEU A 13 5.67 -10.88 4.10
CA LEU A 13 4.82 -9.76 3.72
C LEU A 13 4.26 -9.04 4.96
N GLU A 14 3.86 -9.80 5.99
CA GLU A 14 3.35 -9.25 7.23
C GLU A 14 4.38 -8.31 7.91
N TYR A 15 5.66 -8.70 7.94
CA TYR A 15 6.71 -7.85 8.50
C TYR A 15 6.90 -6.57 7.70
N LEU A 16 6.90 -6.66 6.37
CA LEU A 16 7.07 -5.51 5.47
C LEU A 16 5.86 -4.55 5.54
N GLN A 17 4.65 -5.09 5.72
CA GLN A 17 3.41 -4.32 5.84
C GLN A 17 3.30 -3.56 7.16
N LYS A 18 3.92 -4.06 8.24
CA LYS A 18 4.00 -3.40 9.57
C LYS A 18 4.94 -2.18 9.61
N GLY A 19 5.54 -1.79 8.47
CA GLY A 19 6.34 -0.57 8.39
C GLY A 19 5.49 0.70 8.49
N ASP A 20 5.84 1.57 9.44
CA ASP A 20 5.07 2.79 9.74
C ASP A 20 5.59 4.07 9.07
N ILE A 21 6.66 3.96 8.27
CA ILE A 21 7.31 5.10 7.62
C ILE A 21 6.84 5.15 6.16
N ILE A 22 5.91 6.05 5.89
CA ILE A 22 5.49 6.42 4.54
C ILE A 22 5.92 7.87 4.34
N PHE A 23 6.84 8.10 3.41
CA PHE A 23 7.40 9.43 3.16
C PHE A 23 6.38 10.35 2.48
N LYS A 24 6.55 11.65 2.74
CA LYS A 24 5.94 12.71 1.93
C LYS A 24 6.41 12.59 0.48
N ASN A 25 5.55 12.97 -0.46
CA ASN A 25 5.82 12.86 -1.90
C ASN A 25 7.07 13.63 -2.38
N ARG A 26 7.50 14.63 -1.59
CA ARG A 26 8.70 15.44 -1.84
C ARG A 26 10.00 14.63 -1.73
N VAL A 27 10.04 13.58 -0.91
CA VAL A 27 11.26 12.77 -0.74
C VAL A 27 11.49 11.92 -1.99
N LYS A 28 12.66 12.06 -2.63
CA LYS A 28 13.03 11.30 -3.85
C LYS A 28 14.16 10.31 -3.61
N ILE A 29 15.18 10.72 -2.88
CA ILE A 29 16.36 9.89 -2.62
C ILE A 29 16.67 9.90 -1.13
N MET A 30 17.00 8.73 -0.59
CA MET A 30 17.51 8.55 0.76
C MET A 30 18.88 7.87 0.69
N THR A 31 19.89 8.48 1.29
CA THR A 31 21.22 7.90 1.44
C THR A 31 21.50 7.58 2.91
N VAL A 32 21.99 6.38 3.17
CA VAL A 32 22.33 5.88 4.50
C VAL A 32 23.84 5.71 4.59
N ASN A 33 24.50 6.51 5.40
CA ASN A 33 25.93 6.37 5.68
C ASN A 33 26.07 5.74 7.07
N TYR A 34 26.72 4.57 7.14
CA TYR A 34 26.89 3.88 8.41
C TYR A 34 28.20 3.10 8.48
N ASN A 35 28.67 2.89 9.72
CA ASN A 35 29.91 2.18 9.98
C ASN A 35 29.68 0.73 10.39
N THR A 36 30.51 -0.16 9.83
CA THR A 36 30.41 -1.61 10.10
C THR A 36 30.89 -1.98 11.49
N HIS A 37 31.78 -1.16 12.06
CA HIS A 37 32.35 -1.33 13.40
C HIS A 37 31.98 -0.15 14.29
N GLY A 38 32.24 -0.27 15.60
CA GLY A 38 31.96 0.76 16.60
C GLY A 38 30.59 0.62 17.27
N GLU A 39 30.54 0.89 18.57
CA GLU A 39 29.34 0.79 19.40
C GLU A 39 28.33 1.90 19.08
N LEU A 40 28.82 3.12 18.82
CA LEU A 40 28.00 4.28 18.49
C LEU A 40 27.21 4.12 17.19
N SER A 41 27.66 3.26 16.27
CA SER A 41 26.98 2.99 14.99
C SER A 41 26.06 1.75 15.05
N ASP A 42 25.84 1.15 16.22
CA ASP A 42 25.04 -0.08 16.34
C ASP A 42 23.58 0.11 15.93
N GLY A 43 22.96 1.22 16.36
CA GLY A 43 21.59 1.52 15.97
C GLY A 43 21.43 1.78 14.48
N ALA A 44 22.42 2.41 13.83
CA ALA A 44 22.40 2.58 12.37
C ALA A 44 22.48 1.24 11.62
N ARG A 45 23.31 0.29 12.09
CA ARG A 45 23.36 -1.07 11.53
C ARG A 45 22.04 -1.81 11.71
N LYS A 46 21.44 -1.73 12.90
CA LYS A 46 20.12 -2.32 13.18
C LYS A 46 19.03 -1.66 12.33
N PHE A 47 19.09 -0.36 12.13
CA PHE A 47 18.15 0.37 11.28
C PHE A 47 18.23 -0.11 9.82
N VAL A 48 19.44 -0.27 9.28
CA VAL A 48 19.65 -0.87 7.95
C VAL A 48 19.10 -2.29 7.89
N PHE A 49 19.33 -3.08 8.94
CA PHE A 49 18.95 -4.48 8.96
C PHE A 49 17.43 -4.70 9.11
N PHE A 50 16.74 -3.92 9.95
CA PHE A 50 15.33 -4.13 10.28
C PHE A 50 14.39 -3.17 9.55
N ASN A 51 14.72 -1.88 9.50
CA ASN A 51 13.79 -0.84 9.04
C ASN A 51 13.86 -0.55 7.54
N ILE A 52 15.04 -0.58 6.92
CA ILE A 52 15.17 -0.28 5.48
C ILE A 52 14.29 -1.18 4.59
N PRO A 53 14.18 -2.51 4.82
CA PRO A 53 13.26 -3.33 4.04
C PRO A 53 11.80 -2.86 4.11
N GLN A 54 11.35 -2.45 5.29
CA GLN A 54 9.99 -1.93 5.50
C GLN A 54 9.80 -0.57 4.80
N ILE A 55 10.78 0.32 4.92
CA ILE A 55 10.76 1.64 4.27
C ILE A 55 10.68 1.47 2.75
N GLN A 56 11.56 0.66 2.15
CA GLN A 56 11.54 0.43 0.70
C GLN A 56 10.24 -0.19 0.21
N TYR A 57 9.67 -1.14 0.97
CA TYR A 57 8.41 -1.78 0.62
C TYR A 57 7.24 -0.78 0.60
N LYS A 58 7.19 0.14 1.56
CA LYS A 58 6.16 1.19 1.64
C LYS A 58 6.39 2.35 0.68
N ASN A 59 7.62 2.53 0.20
CA ASN A 59 8.07 3.67 -0.59
C ASN A 59 8.79 3.17 -1.85
N PRO A 60 8.09 2.44 -2.75
CA PRO A 60 8.72 1.79 -3.90
C PRO A 60 9.37 2.79 -4.88
N TRP A 61 8.91 4.04 -4.87
CA TRP A 61 9.38 5.09 -5.77
C TRP A 61 10.50 5.97 -5.19
N VAL A 62 10.95 5.68 -3.95
CA VAL A 62 12.07 6.37 -3.33
C VAL A 62 13.32 5.51 -3.53
N GLN A 63 14.37 6.12 -4.08
CA GLN A 63 15.66 5.44 -4.25
C GLN A 63 16.43 5.46 -2.93
N ILE A 64 16.78 4.28 -2.42
CA ILE A 64 17.59 4.14 -1.20
C ILE A 64 19.00 3.65 -1.58
N MET A 65 20.02 4.42 -1.21
CA MET A 65 21.42 4.06 -1.38
C MET A 65 22.11 3.94 -0.01
N MET A 66 23.03 2.98 0.12
CA MET A 66 23.74 2.71 1.36
C MET A 66 25.24 2.76 1.13
N PHE A 67 25.94 3.54 1.94
CA PHE A 67 27.38 3.70 1.91
C PHE A 67 27.96 3.23 3.26
N LYS A 68 29.06 2.48 3.19
CA LYS A 68 29.71 1.89 4.37
C LYS A 68 31.07 2.52 4.57
N ASN A 69 31.41 2.91 5.81
CA ASN A 69 32.76 3.34 6.20
C ASN A 69 33.32 4.51 5.38
N MET A 70 32.45 5.39 4.87
CA MET A 70 32.85 6.58 4.12
C MET A 70 33.13 7.77 5.05
N THR A 71 32.48 7.82 6.20
CA THR A 71 32.56 8.92 7.18
C THR A 71 32.72 8.36 8.59
N PRO A 72 33.41 9.09 9.50
CA PRO A 72 33.65 8.61 10.87
C PRO A 72 32.35 8.46 11.68
N SER A 73 31.34 9.29 11.41
CA SER A 73 30.02 9.26 12.06
C SER A 73 28.93 8.81 11.08
N SER A 74 27.89 8.16 11.64
CA SER A 74 26.75 7.63 10.88
C SER A 74 25.63 8.66 10.74
N PHE A 75 25.13 8.88 9.53
CA PHE A 75 24.06 9.84 9.25
C PHE A 75 23.16 9.37 8.11
N LEU A 76 21.93 9.89 8.10
CA LEU A 76 21.00 9.80 6.98
C LEU A 76 20.97 11.12 6.24
N LYS A 77 20.80 11.06 4.92
CA LYS A 77 20.60 12.26 4.12
C LYS A 77 19.50 12.01 3.10
N PHE A 78 18.60 12.98 2.99
CA PHE A 78 17.44 12.93 2.11
C PHE A 78 17.54 14.05 1.09
N TYR A 79 17.15 13.76 -0.14
CA TYR A 79 17.06 14.72 -1.23
C TYR A 79 15.60 14.86 -1.64
N LEU A 80 15.11 16.08 -1.54
CA LEU A 80 13.74 16.44 -1.87
C LEU A 80 13.63 16.87 -3.35
N ASP A 81 12.39 16.99 -3.83
CA ASP A 81 12.08 17.35 -5.22
C ASP A 81 12.44 18.79 -5.61
N ASP A 82 12.45 19.69 -4.64
CA ASP A 82 12.87 21.08 -4.80
C ASP A 82 14.39 21.27 -4.65
N GLY A 83 15.14 20.19 -4.49
CA GLY A 83 16.59 20.21 -4.29
C GLY A 83 17.02 20.45 -2.84
N GLU A 84 16.09 20.63 -1.90
CA GLU A 84 16.39 20.73 -0.46
C GLU A 84 17.01 19.41 0.04
N GLN A 85 18.00 19.53 0.93
CA GLN A 85 18.72 18.40 1.50
C GLN A 85 18.52 18.37 3.01
N VAL A 86 17.98 17.27 3.52
CA VAL A 86 17.78 17.07 4.96
C VAL A 86 18.82 16.07 5.46
N MET A 87 19.69 16.51 6.37
CA MET A 87 20.68 15.66 7.04
C MET A 87 20.21 15.33 8.46
N VAL A 88 20.31 14.05 8.82
CA VAL A 88 19.90 13.53 10.13
C VAL A 88 21.06 12.73 10.70
N ASP A 89 21.67 13.25 11.77
CA ASP A 89 22.65 12.50 12.55
C ASP A 89 21.97 11.34 13.30
N VAL A 90 22.56 10.14 13.18
CA VAL A 90 22.05 8.91 13.81
C VAL A 90 23.07 8.22 14.71
N GLU A 91 24.20 8.87 14.98
CA GLU A 91 25.21 8.34 15.89
C GLU A 91 24.67 8.23 17.32
N GLY A 92 24.96 7.11 17.99
CA GLY A 92 24.54 6.83 19.37
C GLY A 92 23.04 6.60 19.56
N LYS A 93 22.20 6.68 18.52
CA LYS A 93 20.75 6.48 18.60
C LYS A 93 20.37 5.02 18.37
N ASP A 94 19.34 4.52 19.05
CA ASP A 94 18.76 3.22 18.74
C ASP A 94 17.94 3.26 17.43
N HIS A 95 17.84 2.13 16.74
CA HIS A 95 17.08 2.00 15.49
C HIS A 95 15.62 2.46 15.61
N LYS A 96 14.96 2.25 16.75
CA LYS A 96 13.59 2.73 16.98
C LYS A 96 13.52 4.25 17.06
N GLN A 97 14.50 4.87 17.72
CA GLN A 97 14.60 6.33 17.83
C GLN A 97 14.86 6.95 16.46
N ILE A 98 15.74 6.34 15.66
CA ILE A 98 16.00 6.75 14.28
C ILE A 98 14.70 6.68 13.46
N ALA A 99 13.98 5.56 13.53
CA ALA A 99 12.73 5.37 12.80
C ALA A 99 11.65 6.41 13.19
N GLN A 100 11.47 6.66 14.49
CA GLN A 100 10.53 7.67 14.99
C GLN A 100 10.91 9.09 14.55
N HIS A 101 12.20 9.43 14.61
CA HIS A 101 12.69 10.74 14.20
C HIS A 101 12.49 10.98 12.70
N VAL A 102 12.80 9.98 11.86
CA VAL A 102 12.56 10.03 10.41
C VAL A 102 11.05 10.16 10.11
N LYS A 103 10.20 9.39 10.80
CA LYS A 103 8.73 9.50 10.67
C LYS A 103 8.24 10.92 11.00
N LYS A 104 8.79 11.53 12.06
CA LYS A 104 8.39 12.87 12.51
C LYS A 104 8.72 13.97 11.49
N ILE A 105 9.89 13.90 10.84
CA ILE A 105 10.35 14.97 9.94
C ILE A 105 9.74 14.80 8.54
N LEU A 106 9.88 13.60 7.97
CA LEU A 106 9.60 13.33 6.55
C LEU A 106 8.46 12.34 6.31
N GLY A 107 7.89 11.76 7.37
CA GLY A 107 6.71 10.90 7.27
C GLY A 107 5.43 11.71 7.04
N LYS A 108 4.45 11.07 6.39
CA LYS A 108 3.07 11.58 6.32
C LYS A 108 2.43 11.53 7.72
N SER A 109 1.54 12.47 8.02
CA SER A 109 0.74 12.42 9.23
C SER A 109 -0.33 11.34 9.13
N GLU A 110 -0.80 10.87 10.28
CA GLU A 110 -1.87 9.86 10.35
C GLU A 110 -3.15 10.35 9.66
N GLU A 111 -3.48 11.63 9.83
CA GLU A 111 -4.63 12.28 9.18
C GLU A 111 -4.57 12.18 7.66
N VAL A 112 -3.40 12.44 7.06
CA VAL A 112 -3.21 12.33 5.61
C VAL A 112 -3.35 10.89 5.14
N LEU A 113 -2.82 9.93 5.91
CA LEU A 113 -2.94 8.50 5.58
C LEU A 113 -4.40 8.02 5.64
N GLN A 114 -5.15 8.47 6.64
CA GLN A 114 -6.58 8.17 6.77
C GLN A 114 -7.39 8.80 5.64
N ALA A 115 -7.11 10.06 5.28
CA ALA A 115 -7.75 10.72 4.15
C ALA A 115 -7.47 9.99 2.82
N GLU A 116 -6.23 9.56 2.57
CA GLU A 116 -5.85 8.76 1.40
C GLU A 116 -6.57 7.40 1.37
N ALA A 117 -6.75 6.77 2.54
CA ALA A 117 -7.49 5.51 2.65
C ALA A 117 -8.99 5.69 2.35
N LEU A 118 -9.62 6.74 2.91
CA LEU A 118 -11.02 7.08 2.66
C LEU A 118 -11.26 7.41 1.18
N ALA A 119 -10.37 8.19 0.55
CA ALA A 119 -10.47 8.51 -0.87
C ALA A 119 -10.40 7.24 -1.75
N LYS A 120 -9.56 6.26 -1.39
CA LYS A 120 -9.52 4.95 -2.08
C LYS A 120 -10.79 4.15 -1.89
N MET A 121 -11.43 4.22 -0.72
CA MET A 121 -12.73 3.56 -0.50
C MET A 121 -13.84 4.18 -1.34
N GLN A 122 -13.87 5.51 -1.48
CA GLN A 122 -14.85 6.21 -2.32
C GLN A 122 -14.81 5.77 -3.79
N ALA A 123 -13.64 5.34 -4.30
CA ALA A 123 -13.51 4.79 -5.64
C ALA A 123 -14.30 3.47 -5.83
N SER A 124 -14.58 2.74 -4.75
CA SER A 124 -15.40 1.53 -4.76
C SER A 124 -16.84 1.84 -4.33
N ASN A 125 -17.63 2.41 -5.25
CA ASN A 125 -19.03 2.74 -4.97
C ASN A 125 -19.90 1.48 -4.84
N PRO A 126 -20.52 1.20 -3.67
CA PRO A 126 -21.37 0.02 -3.45
C PRO A 126 -22.65 -0.02 -4.31
N ALA A 127 -23.06 1.12 -4.87
CA ALA A 127 -24.23 1.21 -5.74
C ALA A 127 -23.95 0.72 -7.17
N ASN A 128 -22.67 0.55 -7.55
CA ASN A 128 -22.32 0.06 -8.88
C ASN A 128 -22.67 -1.43 -9.03
N PHE A 129 -23.13 -1.78 -10.23
CA PHE A 129 -23.33 -3.17 -10.66
C PHE A 129 -22.27 -3.53 -11.69
N GLY A 130 -21.71 -4.73 -11.60
CA GLY A 130 -20.65 -5.19 -12.48
C GLY A 130 -19.94 -6.43 -11.94
N PRO A 131 -18.86 -6.90 -12.58
CA PRO A 131 -18.19 -8.15 -12.21
C PRO A 131 -17.81 -8.21 -10.73
N LYS A 132 -17.96 -9.39 -10.09
CA LYS A 132 -17.69 -9.63 -8.65
C LYS A 132 -16.33 -9.18 -8.14
N LYS A 133 -15.35 -9.02 -9.04
CA LYS A 133 -14.02 -8.51 -8.71
C LYS A 133 -14.04 -7.06 -8.22
N TYR A 134 -14.98 -6.25 -8.71
CA TYR A 134 -15.00 -4.80 -8.51
C TYR A 134 -16.29 -4.29 -7.87
N CYS A 135 -17.41 -4.98 -8.10
CA CYS A 135 -18.71 -4.61 -7.58
C CYS A 135 -19.26 -5.72 -6.68
N LEU A 136 -20.13 -5.34 -5.76
CA LEU A 136 -20.76 -6.30 -4.85
C LEU A 136 -21.82 -7.17 -5.55
N ARG A 137 -22.46 -6.62 -6.59
CA ARG A 137 -23.57 -7.22 -7.32
C ARG A 137 -23.29 -7.16 -8.82
N GLU A 138 -23.59 -8.23 -9.56
CA GLU A 138 -23.34 -8.28 -11.00
C GLU A 138 -24.54 -7.79 -11.80
N CYS A 139 -25.73 -8.22 -11.38
CA CYS A 139 -26.98 -7.85 -12.01
C CYS A 139 -27.99 -7.40 -10.94
N ILE A 140 -28.91 -6.52 -11.33
CA ILE A 140 -29.95 -6.02 -10.43
C ILE A 140 -30.94 -7.11 -10.01
N CYS A 141 -30.99 -8.25 -10.71
CA CYS A 141 -31.80 -9.40 -10.32
C CYS A 141 -31.41 -10.02 -8.98
N GLU A 142 -30.22 -9.68 -8.44
CA GLU A 142 -29.79 -10.07 -7.09
C GLU A 142 -30.43 -9.21 -5.99
N VAL A 143 -31.10 -8.12 -6.35
CA VAL A 143 -31.76 -7.22 -5.39
C VAL A 143 -33.20 -7.70 -5.18
N GLU A 144 -33.55 -7.94 -3.92
CA GLU A 144 -34.91 -8.34 -3.55
C GLU A 144 -35.96 -7.32 -4.01
N GLY A 145 -37.12 -7.84 -4.43
CA GLY A 145 -38.20 -7.03 -5.01
C GLY A 145 -38.04 -6.73 -6.51
N GLN A 146 -36.87 -7.01 -7.11
CA GLN A 146 -36.66 -6.89 -8.55
C GLN A 146 -37.07 -8.16 -9.30
N VAL A 147 -37.13 -8.05 -10.63
CA VAL A 147 -37.43 -9.20 -11.49
C VAL A 147 -36.25 -10.20 -11.46
N PRO A 148 -36.50 -11.49 -11.14
CA PRO A 148 -35.45 -12.49 -11.10
C PRO A 148 -34.90 -12.80 -12.50
N CYS A 149 -33.69 -13.34 -12.55
CA CYS A 149 -33.08 -13.72 -13.80
C CYS A 149 -33.84 -14.89 -14.45
N PRO A 150 -34.16 -14.87 -15.75
CA PRO A 150 -34.81 -15.99 -16.45
C PRO A 150 -34.05 -17.32 -16.34
N GLY A 151 -32.72 -17.25 -16.14
CA GLY A 151 -31.89 -18.44 -15.95
C GLY A 151 -32.11 -19.16 -14.62
N THR A 152 -32.60 -18.46 -13.59
CA THR A 152 -32.93 -19.05 -12.28
C THR A 152 -34.43 -19.28 -12.13
N THR A 153 -35.26 -18.36 -12.62
CA THR A 153 -36.72 -18.43 -12.51
C THR A 153 -37.35 -18.03 -13.84
N PRO A 154 -38.01 -18.96 -14.55
CA PRO A 154 -38.69 -18.65 -15.80
C PRO A 154 -39.71 -17.53 -15.62
N LEU A 155 -39.67 -16.53 -16.50
CA LEU A 155 -40.63 -15.43 -16.50
C LEU A 155 -41.99 -15.88 -17.07
N PRO A 156 -43.10 -15.17 -16.75
CA PRO A 156 -44.42 -15.44 -17.31
C PRO A 156 -44.42 -15.44 -18.84
N LYS A 157 -45.29 -16.25 -19.46
CA LYS A 157 -45.32 -16.45 -20.92
C LYS A 157 -45.58 -15.14 -21.65
N GLU A 158 -46.40 -14.28 -21.07
CA GLU A 158 -46.78 -12.95 -21.56
C GLU A 158 -45.57 -12.02 -21.74
N MET A 159 -44.48 -12.26 -20.98
CA MET A 159 -43.23 -11.50 -21.08
C MET A 159 -42.25 -12.07 -22.11
N THR A 160 -42.49 -13.27 -22.63
CA THR A 160 -41.58 -13.90 -23.61
C THR A 160 -41.78 -13.37 -25.03
N GLY A 161 -40.68 -13.12 -25.74
CA GLY A 161 -40.74 -12.58 -27.11
C GLY A 161 -41.49 -13.49 -28.10
N LYS A 162 -41.35 -14.82 -27.96
CA LYS A 162 -42.03 -15.81 -28.81
C LYS A 162 -43.55 -15.72 -28.68
N TYR A 163 -44.07 -15.59 -27.47
CA TYR A 163 -45.51 -15.51 -27.23
C TYR A 163 -46.09 -14.18 -27.76
N LYS A 164 -45.41 -13.06 -27.52
CA LYS A 164 -45.82 -11.75 -28.04
C LYS A 164 -45.89 -11.72 -29.57
N ALA A 165 -44.92 -12.34 -30.25
CA ALA A 165 -44.89 -12.43 -31.70
C ALA A 165 -46.06 -13.26 -32.27
N GLN A 166 -46.39 -14.38 -31.62
CA GLN A 166 -47.55 -15.21 -32.02
C GLN A 166 -48.87 -14.46 -31.86
N MET A 167 -49.05 -13.76 -30.74
CA MET A 167 -50.25 -12.95 -30.50
C MET A 167 -50.42 -11.83 -31.53
N ALA A 168 -49.33 -11.15 -31.90
CA ALA A 168 -49.36 -10.12 -32.93
C ALA A 168 -49.71 -10.69 -34.31
N ALA A 169 -49.10 -11.81 -34.72
CA ALA A 169 -49.39 -12.46 -36.01
C ALA A 169 -50.81 -13.03 -36.11
N SER A 170 -51.45 -13.36 -34.98
CA SER A 170 -52.87 -13.77 -34.95
C SER A 170 -53.87 -12.60 -35.01
N GLN A 171 -53.39 -11.35 -34.93
CA GLN A 171 -54.21 -10.14 -35.01
C GLN A 171 -54.15 -9.46 -36.39
N GLU A 172 -53.24 -9.89 -37.27
CA GLU A 172 -53.21 -9.58 -38.71
C GLU A 172 -54.08 -10.56 -39.51
#